data_AF-A0A8S1L5J4-F1
#
_entry.id   AF-A0A8S1L5J4-F1
#
_cell.length_a   1.000
_cell.length_b   1.000
_cell.length_c   1.000
_cell.angle_alpha   90.00
_cell.angle_beta   90.00
_cell.angle_gamma   90.00
#
_symmetry.space_group_name_H-M   'P 1'
#
loop_
_entity.id
_entity.type
_entity.pdbx_description
1 polymer ?
#
loop_
_entity_poly.entity_id
_entity_poly.type
_entity_poly.pdbx_seq_one_letter_code
_entity_poly.pdbx_strand_id
1 'polypeptide(L)'
;MGKDRVKENQRSFSKEKKKEKKEKKEKDKEKDKKDKKEKKEKKEKKEKNIKKDKKQKNETIKKKPKKNQWGKYGTISHTDMYLKREEFLMWLSDVKMLNVEAITPQEEKKYFEEYVECYNTATFPSQKFYNFKVWFEKEQLKEKIQQAELEMQTFDDEKEKQKEYQEQKEFIKKQKLQREYQHLHEFQNIAQDMQKQKQIQDYFRHYNQMGNHEVAMRYYKQLNPIHTIDAPQMQQQPPMEYDYDCENF
;
A
#
# COMPACT_ATOMS: atom_id res chain seq x y z
N MET A 1 59.65 7.99 40.09
CA MET A 1 58.24 7.96 40.56
C MET A 1 57.38 8.99 39.81
N GLY A 2 57.11 8.81 38.50
CA GLY A 2 56.47 9.89 37.71
C GLY A 2 55.47 9.48 36.62
N LYS A 3 55.22 8.18 36.40
CA LYS A 3 54.32 7.72 35.32
C LYS A 3 52.87 7.50 35.77
N ASP A 4 52.61 7.35 37.07
CA ASP A 4 51.27 7.03 37.58
C ASP A 4 50.36 8.25 37.73
N ARG A 5 50.90 9.43 38.10
CA ARG A 5 50.13 10.69 38.20
C ARG A 5 49.55 11.17 36.86
N VAL A 6 50.22 10.90 35.74
CA VAL A 6 49.76 11.36 34.41
C VAL A 6 48.57 10.52 33.91
N LYS A 7 48.54 9.22 34.21
CA LYS A 7 47.43 8.32 33.85
C LYS A 7 46.15 8.62 34.63
N GLU A 8 46.28 9.04 35.88
CA GLU A 8 45.14 9.41 36.72
C GLU A 8 44.47 10.71 36.26
N ASN A 9 45.28 11.70 35.86
CA ASN A 9 44.80 13.00 35.36
C ASN A 9 44.14 12.92 33.96
N GLN A 10 44.56 11.98 33.11
CA GLN A 10 43.86 11.72 31.84
C GLN A 10 42.52 11.00 32.04
N ARG A 11 42.40 10.17 33.09
CA ARG A 11 41.15 9.45 33.44
C ARG A 11 40.10 10.39 34.06
N SER A 12 40.50 11.36 34.87
CA SER A 12 39.59 12.38 35.43
C SER A 12 39.04 13.29 34.32
N PHE A 13 39.89 13.80 33.43
CA PHE A 13 39.47 14.64 32.30
C PHE A 13 38.52 13.90 31.34
N SER A 14 38.76 12.60 31.08
CA SER A 14 37.88 11.80 30.24
C SER A 14 36.51 11.50 30.88
N LYS A 15 36.42 11.40 32.21
CA LYS A 15 35.15 11.22 32.93
C LYS A 15 34.32 12.51 32.92
N GLU A 16 34.97 13.65 33.08
CA GLU A 16 34.32 14.96 33.09
C GLU A 16 33.72 15.31 31.72
N LYS A 17 34.49 15.07 30.65
CA LYS A 17 34.01 15.24 29.26
C LYS A 17 32.84 14.32 28.90
N LYS A 18 32.77 13.11 29.49
CA LYS A 18 31.62 12.20 29.35
C LYS A 18 30.39 12.70 30.11
N LYS A 19 30.58 13.30 31.30
CA LYS A 19 29.50 13.85 32.11
C LYS A 19 28.87 15.07 31.43
N GLU A 20 29.69 15.97 30.91
CA GLU A 20 29.25 17.15 30.17
C GLU A 20 28.48 16.78 28.88
N LYS A 21 28.95 15.77 28.14
CA LYS A 21 28.26 15.28 26.94
C LYS A 21 26.91 14.63 27.27
N LYS A 22 26.77 14.00 28.44
CA LYS A 22 25.50 13.43 28.91
C LYS A 22 24.51 14.52 29.31
N GLU A 23 24.99 15.55 30.00
CA GLU A 23 24.19 16.70 30.42
C GLU A 23 23.66 17.51 29.23
N LYS A 24 24.49 17.70 28.19
CA LYS A 24 24.08 18.37 26.95
C LYS A 24 22.97 17.58 26.23
N LYS A 25 23.10 16.24 26.18
CA LYS A 25 22.10 15.34 25.58
C LYS A 25 20.78 15.32 26.35
N GLU A 26 20.80 15.52 27.67
CA GLU A 26 19.58 15.65 28.47
C GLU A 26 18.88 16.99 28.22
N LYS A 27 19.64 18.09 28.15
CA LYS A 27 19.10 19.42 27.81
C LYS A 27 18.47 19.46 26.41
N ASP A 28 19.08 18.81 25.43
CA ASP A 28 18.52 18.74 24.06
C ASP A 28 17.21 17.94 24.02
N LYS A 29 17.13 16.82 24.75
CA LYS A 29 15.90 16.02 24.87
C LYS A 29 14.76 16.78 25.55
N GLU A 30 15.09 17.65 26.51
CA GLU A 30 14.09 18.45 27.22
C GLU A 30 13.52 19.55 26.31
N LYS A 31 14.37 20.19 25.49
CA LYS A 31 13.93 21.15 24.46
C LYS A 31 13.02 20.50 23.43
N ASP A 32 13.40 19.34 22.89
CA ASP A 32 12.57 18.60 21.92
C ASP A 32 11.18 18.25 22.47
N LYS A 33 11.10 17.86 23.75
CA LYS A 33 9.80 17.59 24.40
C LYS A 33 8.94 18.84 24.53
N LYS A 34 9.56 19.98 24.84
CA LYS A 34 8.87 21.27 24.95
C LYS A 34 8.31 21.73 23.61
N ASP A 35 9.12 21.65 22.56
CA ASP A 35 8.72 22.05 21.20
C ASP A 35 7.60 21.17 20.65
N LYS A 36 7.66 19.85 20.93
CA LYS A 36 6.60 18.91 20.54
C LYS A 36 5.27 19.21 21.25
N LYS A 37 5.32 19.61 22.52
CA LYS A 37 4.12 20.00 23.29
C LYS A 37 3.50 21.29 22.74
N GLU A 38 4.32 22.29 22.45
CA GLU A 38 3.86 23.58 21.91
C GLU A 38 3.23 23.42 20.51
N LYS A 39 3.83 22.57 19.66
CA LYS A 39 3.28 22.26 18.32
C LYS A 39 1.92 21.56 18.40
N LYS A 40 1.71 20.70 19.41
CA LYS A 40 0.42 20.03 19.65
C LYS A 40 -0.65 21.03 20.09
N GLU A 41 -0.33 21.92 21.04
CA GLU A 41 -1.26 22.96 21.50
C GLU A 41 -1.65 23.94 20.38
N LYS A 42 -0.69 24.35 19.53
CA LYS A 42 -0.97 25.18 18.35
C LYS A 42 -1.92 24.49 17.37
N LYS A 43 -1.77 23.17 17.16
CA LYS A 43 -2.66 22.39 16.28
C LYS A 43 -4.08 22.30 16.84
N GLU A 44 -4.22 22.03 18.15
CA GLU A 44 -5.53 21.98 18.82
C GLU A 44 -6.26 23.34 18.83
N LYS A 45 -5.53 24.45 19.04
CA LYS A 45 -6.11 25.80 18.96
C LYS A 45 -6.63 26.12 17.55
N LYS A 46 -5.87 25.78 16.50
CA LYS A 46 -6.32 25.95 15.11
C LYS A 46 -7.57 25.13 14.80
N GLU A 47 -7.63 23.89 15.25
CA GLU A 47 -8.79 23.02 15.01
C GLU A 47 -10.05 23.53 15.74
N LYS A 48 -9.91 24.04 16.97
CA LYS A 48 -11.02 24.67 17.72
C LYS A 48 -11.54 25.93 17.02
N ASN A 49 -10.67 26.76 16.44
CA ASN A 49 -11.09 27.94 15.70
C ASN A 49 -11.85 27.57 14.41
N ILE A 50 -11.36 26.60 13.64
CA ILE A 50 -12.04 26.11 12.44
C ILE A 50 -13.45 25.56 12.78
N LYS A 51 -13.59 24.84 13.90
CA LYS A 51 -14.90 24.35 14.36
C LYS A 51 -15.85 25.48 14.76
N LYS A 52 -15.35 26.54 15.40
CA LYS A 52 -16.15 27.74 15.75
C LYS A 52 -16.61 28.50 14.50
N ASP A 53 -15.73 28.70 13.52
CA ASP A 53 -16.06 29.41 12.28
C ASP A 53 -17.09 28.64 11.44
N LYS A 54 -16.98 27.30 11.38
CA LYS A 54 -17.99 26.45 10.75
C LYS A 54 -19.35 26.54 11.45
N LYS A 55 -19.36 26.59 12.79
CA LYS A 55 -20.60 26.72 13.58
C LYS A 55 -21.25 28.09 13.38
N GLN A 56 -20.47 29.17 13.38
CA GLN A 56 -20.96 30.53 13.12
C GLN A 56 -21.51 30.69 11.71
N LYS A 57 -20.85 30.13 10.67
CA LYS A 57 -21.39 30.10 9.29
C LYS A 57 -22.71 29.34 9.21
N ASN A 58 -22.84 28.19 9.88
CA ASN A 58 -24.08 27.43 9.90
C ASN A 58 -25.21 28.16 10.64
N GLU A 59 -24.91 28.91 11.71
CA GLU A 59 -25.91 29.71 12.42
C GLU A 59 -26.33 30.97 11.63
N THR A 60 -25.44 31.59 10.86
CA THR A 60 -25.82 32.69 9.95
C THR A 60 -26.65 32.21 8.76
N ILE A 61 -26.46 30.97 8.30
CA ILE A 61 -27.31 30.37 7.26
C ILE A 61 -28.73 30.08 7.80
N LYS A 62 -28.86 29.67 9.06
CA LYS A 62 -30.15 29.35 9.70
C LYS A 62 -31.01 30.57 10.09
N LYS A 63 -30.43 31.77 10.21
CA LYS A 63 -31.12 32.99 10.69
C LYS A 63 -31.46 34.02 9.60
N LYS A 64 -31.32 33.69 8.32
CA LYS A 64 -31.86 34.58 7.27
C LYS A 64 -33.38 34.48 7.29
N PRO A 65 -34.14 35.58 7.45
CA PRO A 65 -35.58 35.55 7.23
C PRO A 65 -35.83 34.98 5.83
N LYS A 66 -36.82 34.11 5.67
CA LYS A 66 -37.28 33.63 4.37
C LYS A 66 -37.66 34.86 3.56
N LYS A 67 -36.73 35.42 2.78
CA LYS A 67 -37.01 36.45 1.78
C LYS A 67 -38.20 35.94 0.96
N ASN A 68 -39.14 36.82 0.62
CA ASN A 68 -40.25 36.49 -0.30
C ASN A 68 -39.71 35.57 -1.40
N GLN A 69 -40.17 34.31 -1.40
CA GLN A 69 -39.70 33.30 -2.36
C GLN A 69 -40.26 33.56 -3.76
N TRP A 70 -41.18 34.52 -3.86
CA TRP A 70 -41.76 34.97 -5.12
C TRP A 70 -40.67 35.43 -6.10
N GLY A 71 -40.68 34.86 -7.31
CA GLY A 71 -39.77 35.23 -8.39
C GLY A 71 -38.31 34.79 -8.17
N LYS A 72 -38.03 33.88 -7.22
CA LYS A 72 -36.66 33.41 -6.92
C LYS A 72 -35.91 32.86 -8.14
N TYR A 73 -36.62 32.20 -9.05
CA TYR A 73 -36.08 31.61 -10.28
C TYR A 73 -36.52 32.37 -11.54
N GLY A 74 -37.07 33.57 -11.37
CA GLY A 74 -37.82 34.29 -12.40
C GLY A 74 -39.33 34.13 -12.21
N THR A 75 -40.11 34.82 -13.03
CA THR A 75 -41.57 34.70 -13.09
C THR A 75 -41.97 34.25 -14.47
N ILE A 76 -42.90 33.29 -14.54
CA ILE A 76 -43.44 32.78 -15.80
C ILE A 76 -44.93 33.11 -15.89
N SER A 77 -45.42 33.19 -17.12
CA SER A 77 -46.83 33.39 -17.48
C SER A 77 -47.31 32.26 -18.41
N HIS A 78 -48.60 32.25 -18.74
CA HIS A 78 -49.19 31.30 -19.69
C HIS A 78 -48.52 31.28 -21.05
N THR A 79 -47.97 32.42 -21.49
CA THR A 79 -47.26 32.54 -22.77
C THR A 79 -45.98 31.69 -22.80
N ASP A 80 -45.38 31.40 -21.65
CA ASP A 80 -44.12 30.65 -21.53
C ASP A 80 -44.31 29.13 -21.57
N MET A 81 -45.53 28.65 -21.83
CA MET A 81 -45.89 27.22 -21.88
C MET A 81 -44.95 26.39 -22.77
N TYR A 82 -44.58 26.94 -23.93
CA TYR A 82 -43.69 26.24 -24.86
C TYR A 82 -42.22 26.29 -24.44
N LEU A 83 -41.79 27.38 -23.80
CA LEU A 83 -40.40 27.54 -23.32
C LEU A 83 -40.12 26.62 -22.13
N LYS A 84 -41.12 26.45 -21.25
CA LYS A 84 -41.04 25.63 -20.03
C LYS A 84 -41.66 24.25 -20.17
N ARG A 85 -41.87 23.81 -21.40
CA ARG A 85 -42.56 22.55 -21.69
C ARG A 85 -41.84 21.36 -21.09
N GLU A 86 -40.52 21.27 -21.24
CA GLU A 86 -39.74 20.14 -20.72
C GLU A 86 -39.84 20.04 -19.20
N GLU A 87 -39.70 21.16 -18.48
CA GLU A 87 -39.83 21.19 -17.02
C GLU A 87 -41.25 20.89 -16.55
N PHE A 88 -42.25 21.36 -17.29
CA PHE A 88 -43.66 21.11 -17.01
C PHE A 88 -44.04 19.62 -17.18
N LEU A 89 -43.58 18.98 -18.26
CA LEU A 89 -43.80 17.55 -18.49
C LEU A 89 -43.15 16.69 -17.40
N MET A 90 -41.93 17.04 -16.98
CA MET A 90 -41.25 16.39 -15.86
C MET A 90 -42.06 16.52 -14.56
N TRP A 91 -42.59 17.72 -14.29
CA TRP A 91 -43.42 17.96 -13.10
C TRP A 91 -44.72 17.15 -13.11
N LEU A 92 -45.40 17.07 -14.26
CA LEU A 92 -46.59 16.24 -14.42
C LEU A 92 -46.30 14.77 -14.14
N SER A 93 -45.20 14.24 -14.67
CA SER A 93 -44.81 12.85 -14.47
C SER A 93 -44.41 12.57 -13.02
N ASP A 94 -43.57 13.39 -12.41
CA ASP A 94 -43.03 13.12 -11.07
C ASP A 94 -43.96 13.49 -9.92
N VAL A 95 -44.69 14.59 -10.03
CA VAL A 95 -45.51 15.13 -8.92
C VAL A 95 -46.95 14.72 -9.06
N LYS A 96 -47.52 14.83 -10.27
CA LYS A 96 -48.90 14.43 -10.53
C LYS A 96 -49.05 12.96 -10.89
N MET A 97 -47.95 12.26 -11.20
CA MET A 97 -47.95 10.84 -11.59
C MET A 97 -48.91 10.57 -12.76
N LEU A 98 -49.06 11.56 -13.65
CA LEU A 98 -49.92 11.47 -14.82
C LEU A 98 -49.12 11.02 -16.04
N ASN A 99 -49.74 10.19 -16.87
CA ASN A 99 -49.16 9.83 -18.15
C ASN A 99 -49.35 11.00 -19.13
N VAL A 100 -48.25 11.61 -19.57
CA VAL A 100 -48.23 12.80 -20.42
C VAL A 100 -49.03 12.61 -21.72
N GLU A 101 -49.05 11.39 -22.25
CA GLU A 101 -49.74 11.07 -23.51
C GLU A 101 -51.27 10.99 -23.35
N ALA A 102 -51.78 10.86 -22.13
CA ALA A 102 -53.21 10.69 -21.86
C ALA A 102 -53.94 12.02 -21.56
N ILE A 103 -53.22 13.15 -21.50
CA ILE A 103 -53.75 14.44 -21.05
C ILE A 103 -54.40 15.18 -22.24
N THR A 104 -55.62 15.66 -22.05
CA THR A 104 -56.28 16.49 -23.07
C THR A 104 -55.70 17.92 -23.07
N PRO A 105 -55.72 18.65 -24.21
CA PRO A 105 -55.19 20.01 -24.28
C PRO A 105 -55.85 21.02 -23.32
N GLN A 106 -57.08 20.75 -22.87
CA GLN A 106 -57.76 21.58 -21.86
C GLN A 106 -57.23 21.33 -20.45
N GLU A 107 -56.98 20.07 -20.10
CA GLU A 107 -56.37 19.69 -18.83
C GLU A 107 -54.92 20.17 -18.75
N GLU A 108 -54.18 20.08 -19.85
CA GLU A 108 -52.80 20.58 -19.95
C GLU A 108 -52.72 22.07 -19.52
N LYS A 109 -53.67 22.90 -19.97
CA LYS A 109 -53.74 24.32 -19.57
C LYS A 109 -54.00 24.52 -18.08
N LYS A 110 -54.93 23.74 -17.49
CA LYS A 110 -55.24 23.81 -16.04
C LYS A 110 -54.04 23.41 -15.20
N TYR A 111 -53.33 22.36 -15.60
CA TYR A 111 -52.11 21.95 -14.90
C TYR A 111 -50.98 22.96 -15.10
N PHE A 112 -50.93 23.63 -16.25
CA PHE A 112 -49.95 24.68 -16.48
C PHE A 112 -50.22 25.93 -15.61
N GLU A 113 -51.48 26.28 -15.33
CA GLU A 113 -51.86 27.30 -14.33
C GLU A 113 -51.26 26.98 -12.96
N GLU A 114 -51.49 25.77 -12.46
CA GLU A 114 -50.92 25.31 -11.19
C GLU A 114 -49.38 25.31 -11.21
N TYR A 115 -48.77 24.89 -12.32
CA TYR A 115 -47.32 24.93 -12.50
C TYR A 115 -46.77 26.36 -12.42
N VAL A 116 -47.43 27.34 -13.05
CA VAL A 116 -47.05 28.76 -13.01
C VAL A 116 -47.10 29.31 -11.59
N GLU A 117 -48.16 29.01 -10.84
CA GLU A 117 -48.27 29.41 -9.43
C GLU A 117 -47.14 28.82 -8.58
N CYS A 118 -46.87 27.52 -8.73
CA CYS A 118 -45.83 26.84 -7.97
C CYS A 118 -44.41 27.32 -8.36
N TYR A 119 -44.18 27.61 -9.64
CA TYR A 119 -42.92 28.16 -10.14
C TYR A 119 -42.65 29.54 -9.53
N ASN A 120 -43.64 30.42 -9.65
CA ASN A 120 -43.52 31.82 -9.22
C ASN A 120 -43.39 31.93 -7.71
N THR A 121 -44.10 31.10 -6.94
CA THR A 121 -43.99 31.03 -5.47
C THR A 121 -42.77 30.24 -4.98
N ALA A 122 -42.05 29.59 -5.89
CA ALA A 122 -40.96 28.67 -5.61
C ALA A 122 -41.30 27.60 -4.57
N THR A 123 -42.47 26.97 -4.75
CA THR A 123 -43.02 25.95 -3.83
C THR A 123 -42.84 24.51 -4.32
N PHE A 124 -42.20 24.28 -5.48
CA PHE A 124 -41.92 22.92 -5.94
C PHE A 124 -41.03 22.14 -4.97
N PRO A 125 -41.23 20.81 -4.85
CA PRO A 125 -40.48 19.97 -3.92
C PRO A 125 -39.01 19.78 -4.31
N SER A 126 -38.67 19.87 -5.60
CA SER A 126 -37.30 19.72 -6.10
C SER A 126 -36.91 20.88 -7.03
N GLN A 127 -35.60 21.13 -7.11
CA GLN A 127 -35.04 22.17 -7.98
C GLN A 127 -35.12 21.82 -9.47
N LYS A 128 -35.28 20.52 -9.81
CA LYS A 128 -35.33 20.05 -11.20
C LYS A 128 -36.47 20.66 -12.02
N PHE A 129 -37.55 21.07 -11.35
CA PHE A 129 -38.74 21.63 -12.01
C PHE A 129 -38.60 23.12 -12.39
N TYR A 130 -37.55 23.81 -11.95
CA TYR A 130 -37.32 25.21 -12.34
C TYR A 130 -36.40 25.33 -13.56
N ASN A 131 -35.42 24.44 -13.66
CA ASN A 131 -34.45 24.36 -14.75
C ASN A 131 -33.96 22.91 -14.88
N PHE A 132 -34.62 22.17 -15.77
CA PHE A 132 -34.32 20.76 -15.98
C PHE A 132 -32.91 20.57 -16.54
N LYS A 133 -32.52 21.37 -17.53
CA LYS A 133 -31.23 21.26 -18.23
C LYS A 133 -30.04 21.39 -17.28
N VAL A 134 -30.02 22.43 -16.44
CA VAL A 134 -28.93 22.64 -15.46
C VAL A 134 -28.89 21.52 -14.43
N TRP A 135 -30.05 21.02 -14.00
CA TRP A 135 -30.10 19.89 -13.09
C TRP A 135 -29.57 18.61 -13.73
N PHE A 136 -29.98 18.31 -14.97
CA PHE A 136 -29.55 17.14 -15.71
C PHE A 136 -28.05 17.15 -15.99
N GLU A 137 -27.49 18.26 -16.46
CA GLU A 137 -26.05 18.41 -16.70
C GLU A 137 -25.24 18.19 -15.41
N LYS A 138 -25.75 18.68 -14.27
CA LYS A 138 -25.11 18.47 -12.98
C LYS A 138 -25.18 17.01 -12.52
N GLU A 139 -26.28 16.33 -12.76
CA GLU A 139 -26.44 14.92 -12.42
C GLU A 139 -25.51 14.05 -13.28
N GLN A 140 -25.47 14.30 -14.59
CA GLN A 140 -24.55 13.64 -15.52
C GLN A 140 -23.08 13.87 -15.16
N LEU A 141 -22.72 15.09 -14.74
CA LEU A 141 -21.35 15.37 -14.32
C LEU A 141 -20.98 14.60 -13.03
N LYS A 142 -21.90 14.49 -12.07
CA LYS A 142 -21.67 13.70 -10.87
C LYS A 142 -21.49 12.22 -11.19
N GLU A 143 -22.32 11.67 -12.07
CA GLU A 143 -22.20 10.27 -12.51
C GLU A 143 -20.84 10.03 -13.14
N LYS A 144 -20.38 10.92 -14.04
CA LYS A 144 -19.05 10.84 -14.64
C LYS A 144 -17.92 10.94 -13.61
N ILE A 145 -18.05 11.82 -12.61
CA ILE A 145 -17.06 11.93 -11.52
C ILE A 145 -17.04 10.65 -10.69
N GLN A 146 -18.19 10.08 -10.35
CA GLN A 146 -18.28 8.83 -9.60
C GLN A 146 -17.72 7.64 -10.38
N GLN A 147 -18.00 7.57 -11.68
CA GLN A 147 -17.40 6.57 -12.57
C GLN A 147 -15.89 6.73 -12.64
N ALA A 148 -15.38 7.95 -12.81
CA ALA A 148 -13.94 8.22 -12.80
C ALA A 148 -13.31 7.87 -11.44
N GLU A 149 -13.99 8.14 -10.32
CA GLU A 149 -13.50 7.76 -8.98
C GLU A 149 -13.46 6.24 -8.80
N LEU A 150 -14.46 5.52 -9.33
CA LEU A 150 -14.48 4.06 -9.35
C LEU A 150 -13.34 3.50 -10.22
N GLU A 151 -13.13 4.04 -11.43
CA GLU A 151 -12.02 3.68 -12.31
C GLU A 151 -10.66 3.99 -11.66
N MET A 152 -10.53 5.12 -10.96
CA MET A 152 -9.32 5.44 -10.18
C MET A 152 -9.10 4.48 -9.01
N GLN A 153 -10.16 3.97 -8.38
CA GLN A 153 -10.04 2.94 -7.33
C GLN A 153 -9.62 1.59 -7.90
N THR A 154 -9.98 1.25 -9.13
CA THR A 154 -9.48 0.03 -9.80
C THR A 154 -7.99 0.08 -10.17
N PHE A 155 -7.36 1.25 -10.10
CA PHE A 155 -5.91 1.40 -10.34
C PHE A 155 -5.03 0.98 -9.14
N ASP A 156 -5.61 0.52 -8.01
CA ASP A 156 -4.84 -0.05 -6.90
C ASP A 156 -4.17 -1.41 -7.24
N ASP A 157 -4.40 -1.96 -8.44
CA ASP A 157 -3.70 -3.13 -9.02
C ASP A 157 -2.15 -3.00 -9.00
N GLU A 158 -1.62 -1.78 -9.04
CA GLU A 158 -0.17 -1.56 -8.97
C GLU A 158 0.42 -1.97 -7.61
N LYS A 159 -0.31 -1.76 -6.50
CA LYS A 159 0.15 -2.17 -5.17
C LYS A 159 0.12 -3.70 -5.01
N GLU A 160 -0.86 -4.35 -5.61
CA GLU A 160 -0.96 -5.81 -5.59
C GLU A 160 0.20 -6.43 -6.37
N LYS A 161 0.51 -5.90 -7.57
CA LYS A 161 1.68 -6.29 -8.37
C LYS A 161 3.01 -6.06 -7.64
N GLN A 162 3.14 -4.96 -6.89
CA GLN A 162 4.34 -4.70 -6.08
C GLN A 162 4.49 -5.69 -4.92
N LYS A 163 3.38 -6.12 -4.31
CA LYS A 163 3.39 -7.12 -3.23
C LYS A 163 3.78 -8.49 -3.77
N GLU A 164 3.20 -8.91 -4.89
CA GLU A 164 3.58 -10.17 -5.57
C GLU A 164 5.07 -10.20 -5.91
N TYR A 165 5.62 -9.09 -6.43
CA TYR A 165 7.04 -8.99 -6.74
C TYR A 165 7.94 -9.10 -5.49
N GLN A 166 7.50 -8.54 -4.36
CA GLN A 166 8.21 -8.68 -3.09
C GLN A 166 8.18 -10.13 -2.59
N GLU A 167 7.02 -10.79 -2.66
CA GLU A 167 6.87 -12.19 -2.27
C GLU A 167 7.74 -13.12 -3.15
N GLN A 168 7.80 -12.89 -4.46
CA GLN A 168 8.69 -13.62 -5.37
C GLN A 168 10.17 -13.43 -4.99
N LYS A 169 10.58 -12.19 -4.69
CA LYS A 169 11.95 -11.91 -4.23
C LYS A 169 12.28 -12.62 -2.92
N GLU A 170 11.37 -12.61 -1.97
CA GLU A 170 11.53 -13.29 -0.69
C GLU A 170 11.61 -14.81 -0.88
N PHE A 171 10.78 -15.37 -1.77
CA PHE A 171 10.80 -16.78 -2.11
C PHE A 171 12.13 -17.21 -2.72
N ILE A 172 12.63 -16.46 -3.71
CA ILE A 172 13.94 -16.72 -4.34
C ILE A 172 15.05 -16.64 -3.30
N LYS A 173 15.02 -15.62 -2.43
CA LYS A 173 16.01 -15.44 -1.36
C LYS A 173 15.98 -16.62 -0.37
N LYS A 174 14.79 -17.09 0.00
CA LYS A 174 14.60 -18.23 0.89
C LYS A 174 15.11 -19.52 0.26
N GLN A 175 14.83 -19.77 -1.01
CA GLN A 175 15.38 -20.92 -1.73
C GLN A 175 16.91 -20.88 -1.79
N LYS A 176 17.50 -19.73 -2.11
CA LYS A 176 18.95 -19.57 -2.16
C LYS A 176 19.58 -19.88 -0.80
N LEU A 177 19.00 -19.35 0.27
CA LEU A 177 19.44 -19.61 1.63
C LEU A 177 19.33 -21.10 1.99
N GLN A 178 18.22 -21.75 1.63
CA GLN A 178 18.02 -23.17 1.87
C GLN A 178 19.05 -24.04 1.16
N ARG A 179 19.38 -23.73 -0.10
CA ARG A 179 20.46 -24.43 -0.84
C ARG A 179 21.81 -24.24 -0.16
N GLU A 180 22.11 -23.04 0.32
CA GLU A 180 23.36 -22.76 1.02
C GLU A 180 23.46 -23.52 2.35
N TYR A 181 22.36 -23.65 3.09
CA TYR A 181 22.28 -24.50 4.28
C TYR A 181 22.46 -25.99 3.97
N GLN A 182 21.83 -26.49 2.90
CA GLN A 182 22.00 -27.89 2.45
C GLN A 182 23.46 -28.17 2.10
N HIS A 183 24.07 -27.28 1.31
CA HIS A 183 25.48 -27.36 0.97
C HIS A 183 26.34 -27.40 2.25
N LEU A 184 26.19 -26.45 3.17
CA LEU A 184 26.96 -26.43 4.42
C LEU A 184 26.79 -27.74 5.25
N HIS A 185 25.58 -28.30 5.29
CA HIS A 185 25.29 -29.55 5.97
C HIS A 185 25.99 -30.75 5.29
N GLU A 186 25.97 -30.80 3.96
CA GLU A 186 26.71 -31.79 3.17
C GLU A 186 28.23 -31.68 3.41
N PHE A 187 28.80 -30.46 3.45
CA PHE A 187 30.22 -30.25 3.78
C PHE A 187 30.59 -30.75 5.19
N GLN A 188 29.70 -30.59 6.17
CA GLN A 188 29.92 -31.11 7.51
C GLN A 188 29.98 -32.65 7.51
N ASN A 189 29.12 -33.31 6.74
CA ASN A 189 29.12 -34.77 6.59
C ASN A 189 30.38 -35.25 5.83
N ILE A 190 30.78 -34.56 4.76
CA ILE A 190 32.01 -34.86 4.01
C ILE A 190 33.25 -34.76 4.92
N ALA A 191 33.34 -33.74 5.77
CA ALA A 191 34.46 -33.59 6.69
C ALA A 191 34.54 -34.74 7.72
N GLN A 192 33.39 -35.20 8.23
CA GLN A 192 33.32 -36.36 9.13
C GLN A 192 33.68 -37.66 8.41
N ASP A 193 33.23 -37.84 7.18
CA ASP A 193 33.52 -39.03 6.39
C ASP A 193 35.00 -39.09 5.97
N MET A 194 35.62 -37.95 5.66
CA MET A 194 37.05 -37.86 5.40
C MET A 194 37.89 -38.24 6.64
N GLN A 195 37.45 -37.86 7.84
CA GLN A 195 38.10 -38.29 9.09
C GLN A 195 37.99 -39.80 9.30
N LYS A 196 36.81 -40.39 9.07
CA LYS A 196 36.60 -41.84 9.17
C LYS A 196 37.46 -42.60 8.14
N GLN A 197 37.49 -42.13 6.90
CA GLN A 197 38.35 -42.72 5.87
C GLN A 197 39.83 -42.68 6.27
N LYS A 198 40.29 -41.55 6.82
CA LYS A 198 41.66 -41.42 7.32
C LYS A 198 41.96 -42.40 8.46
N GLN A 199 41.04 -42.55 9.42
CA GLN A 199 41.18 -43.53 10.49
C GLN A 199 41.30 -44.96 9.94
N ILE A 200 40.46 -45.33 8.95
CA ILE A 200 40.53 -46.64 8.28
C ILE A 200 41.88 -46.83 7.56
N GLN A 201 42.41 -45.79 6.91
CA GLN A 201 43.76 -45.83 6.30
C GLN A 201 44.87 -46.05 7.34
N ASP A 202 44.78 -45.36 8.48
CA ASP A 202 45.76 -45.48 9.56
C ASP A 202 45.74 -46.90 10.16
N TYR A 203 44.55 -47.47 10.39
CA TYR A 203 44.40 -48.86 10.82
C TYR A 203 44.97 -49.84 9.78
N PHE A 204 44.65 -49.66 8.50
CA PHE A 204 45.20 -50.49 7.43
C PHE A 204 46.74 -50.48 7.44
N ARG A 205 47.36 -49.29 7.47
CA ARG A 205 48.83 -49.15 7.50
C ARG A 205 49.43 -49.84 8.72
N HIS A 206 48.83 -49.64 9.88
CA HIS A 206 49.28 -50.22 11.14
C HIS A 206 49.25 -51.76 11.12
N TYR A 207 48.14 -52.38 10.70
CA TYR A 207 48.04 -53.84 10.63
C TYR A 207 48.92 -54.46 9.54
N ASN A 208 49.13 -53.74 8.44
CA ASN A 208 50.06 -54.17 7.38
C ASN A 208 51.51 -54.12 7.87
N GLN A 209 51.90 -53.10 8.64
CA GLN A 209 53.21 -53.01 9.30
C GLN A 209 53.42 -54.11 10.35
N MET A 210 52.36 -54.51 11.05
CA MET A 210 52.39 -55.61 12.04
C MET A 210 52.39 -57.02 11.41
N GLY A 211 52.33 -57.13 10.08
CA GLY A 211 52.34 -58.42 9.38
C GLY A 211 51.02 -59.19 9.44
N ASN A 212 49.95 -58.61 9.99
CA ASN A 212 48.62 -59.21 10.03
C ASN A 212 47.79 -58.78 8.81
N HIS A 213 48.09 -59.41 7.68
CA HIS A 213 47.58 -59.04 6.37
C HIS A 213 46.08 -59.33 6.20
N GLU A 214 45.52 -60.33 6.90
CA GLU A 214 44.09 -60.67 6.80
C GLU A 214 43.19 -59.57 7.37
N VAL A 215 43.58 -59.00 8.51
CA VAL A 215 42.87 -57.88 9.14
C VAL A 215 43.05 -56.60 8.32
N ALA A 216 44.25 -56.35 7.80
CA ALA A 216 44.51 -55.22 6.91
C ALA A 216 43.61 -55.28 5.65
N MET A 217 43.45 -56.45 5.02
CA MET A 217 42.60 -56.61 3.84
C MET A 217 41.12 -56.31 4.10
N ARG A 218 40.61 -56.48 5.33
CA ARG A 218 39.24 -56.09 5.71
C ARG A 218 39.06 -54.57 5.70
N TYR A 219 39.99 -53.85 6.30
CA TYR A 219 39.99 -52.38 6.30
C TYR A 219 40.22 -51.81 4.89
N TYR A 220 41.05 -52.46 4.08
CA TYR A 220 41.25 -52.10 2.67
C TYR A 220 39.97 -52.22 1.85
N LYS A 221 39.21 -53.32 2.02
CA LYS A 221 37.90 -53.50 1.37
C LYS A 221 36.88 -52.44 1.80
N GLN A 222 36.98 -51.93 3.03
CA GLN A 222 36.11 -50.88 3.55
C GLN A 222 36.49 -49.48 3.06
N LEU A 223 37.74 -49.27 2.63
CA LEU A 223 38.25 -47.98 2.16
C LEU A 223 37.80 -47.65 0.72
N ASN A 224 37.61 -48.66 -0.12
CA ASN A 224 37.18 -48.51 -1.51
C ASN A 224 35.74 -49.01 -1.69
N PRO A 225 34.72 -48.16 -1.91
CA PRO A 225 33.39 -48.63 -2.27
C PRO A 225 33.32 -49.18 -3.72
N ILE A 226 34.42 -49.15 -4.49
CA ILE A 226 34.48 -49.59 -5.89
C ILE A 226 35.62 -50.60 -6.09
N HIS A 227 35.38 -51.84 -5.72
CA HIS A 227 35.93 -53.00 -6.44
C HIS A 227 34.68 -53.80 -6.83
N THR A 228 34.05 -53.54 -7.97
CA THR A 228 34.43 -54.05 -9.30
C THR A 228 34.10 -53.06 -10.42
N ILE A 229 35.06 -52.23 -10.86
CA ILE A 229 35.07 -51.72 -12.24
C ILE A 229 36.52 -51.78 -12.68
N ASP A 230 36.80 -52.70 -13.60
CA ASP A 230 38.02 -52.73 -14.37
C ASP A 230 38.24 -51.37 -15.03
N ALA A 231 39.40 -50.75 -14.81
CA ALA A 231 39.94 -49.82 -15.79
C ALA A 231 40.54 -50.68 -16.91
N PRO A 232 40.16 -50.48 -18.19
CA PRO A 232 40.33 -49.18 -18.82
C PRO A 232 39.16 -48.79 -19.75
N GLN A 233 38.82 -47.49 -19.80
CA GLN A 233 38.57 -46.75 -21.05
C GLN A 233 38.69 -45.24 -20.74
N MET A 234 39.94 -44.77 -20.76
CA MET A 234 40.19 -43.43 -21.26
C MET A 234 39.88 -43.47 -22.76
N GLN A 235 38.73 -42.93 -23.19
CA GLN A 235 38.59 -42.19 -24.45
C GLN A 235 37.13 -41.78 -24.71
N GLN A 236 36.98 -40.48 -25.00
CA GLN A 236 35.90 -39.85 -25.75
C GLN A 236 34.57 -39.60 -25.01
N GLN A 237 34.53 -38.48 -24.29
CA GLN A 237 33.36 -37.60 -24.43
C GLN A 237 33.83 -36.28 -25.04
N PRO A 238 33.15 -35.78 -26.10
CA PRO A 238 33.47 -34.47 -26.66
C PRO A 238 33.18 -33.37 -25.64
N PRO A 239 33.86 -32.22 -25.74
CA PRO A 239 33.69 -31.12 -24.79
C PRO A 239 32.25 -30.63 -24.78
N MET A 240 31.67 -30.49 -23.58
CA MET A 240 30.41 -29.79 -23.37
C MET A 240 30.57 -28.35 -23.82
N GLU A 241 29.96 -28.02 -24.95
CA GLU A 241 29.81 -26.66 -25.45
C GLU A 241 28.97 -25.88 -24.44
N TYR A 242 29.57 -24.87 -23.81
CA TYR A 242 28.84 -23.96 -22.93
C TYR A 242 28.08 -22.99 -23.83
N ASP A 243 26.79 -23.24 -24.03
CA ASP A 243 25.87 -22.26 -24.59
C ASP A 243 25.69 -21.12 -23.58
N TYR A 244 26.52 -20.10 -23.73
CA TYR A 244 26.31 -18.78 -23.15
C TYR A 244 25.32 -18.01 -24.01
N ASP A 245 24.04 -18.36 -23.94
CA ASP A 245 22.95 -17.50 -24.43
C ASP A 245 22.23 -16.87 -23.24
N CYS A 246 22.93 -15.93 -22.61
CA CYS A 246 22.32 -14.84 -21.88
C CYS A 246 22.36 -13.62 -22.79
N GLU A 247 21.34 -13.42 -23.62
CA GLU A 247 20.89 -12.10 -24.07
C GLU A 247 19.55 -12.16 -24.83
N ASN A 248 18.63 -11.27 -24.42
CA ASN A 248 17.44 -10.76 -25.13
C ASN A 248 16.14 -11.59 -25.11
N PHE A 249 15.28 -11.37 -24.11
CA PHE A 249 14.13 -10.44 -24.14
C PHE A 249 13.26 -10.59 -22.88
#